data_AF-A0A920M1R9-F1
#
_entry.id   AF-A0A920M1R9-F1
#
_cell.length_a   1.000
_cell.length_b   1.000
_cell.length_c   1.000
_cell.angle_alpha   90.00
_cell.angle_beta   90.00
_cell.angle_gamma   90.00
#
_symmetry.space_group_name_H-M   'P 1'
#
loop_
_entity.id
_entity.type
_entity.pdbx_description
1 polymer ?
#
loop_
_entity_poly.entity_id
_entity_poly.type
_entity_poly.pdbx_seq_one_letter_code
_entity_poly.pdbx_strand_id
1 'polypeptide(L)'
;MVKKILDNFILNICHAKTEWNIDDVISQRIHDIKEKVKNDKVLLGLSGGVDSSVTATLLHKAIGKNLTCVFVDNGLLRKGEAEDVMQTFKENMS
;
A
#
# COMPACT_ATOMS: atom_id res chain seq x y z
N MET A 1 28.79 -9.79 2.35
CA MET A 1 29.17 -11.18 1.96
C MET A 1 27.96 -11.97 1.45
N VAL A 2 26.88 -12.13 2.24
CA VAL A 2 25.66 -12.88 1.85
C VAL A 2 25.00 -12.35 0.56
N LYS A 3 24.84 -11.03 0.42
CA LYS A 3 24.25 -10.42 -0.79
C LYS A 3 24.93 -10.90 -2.09
N LYS A 4 26.27 -10.93 -2.12
CA LYS A 4 27.05 -11.35 -3.30
C LYS A 4 26.85 -12.83 -3.64
N ILE A 5 26.65 -13.68 -2.62
CA ILE A 5 26.35 -15.11 -2.83
C ILE A 5 24.96 -15.27 -3.45
N LEU A 6 23.96 -14.55 -2.93
CA LEU A 6 22.60 -14.55 -3.46
C LEU A 6 22.54 -13.98 -4.88
N ASP A 7 23.21 -12.86 -5.13
CA ASP A 7 23.26 -12.24 -6.46
C ASP A 7 23.90 -13.20 -7.48
N ASN A 8 25.01 -13.87 -7.11
CA ASN A 8 25.64 -14.87 -7.97
C ASN A 8 24.70 -16.05 -8.27
N PHE A 9 23.99 -16.55 -7.26
CA PHE A 9 23.07 -17.67 -7.45
C PHE A 9 21.88 -17.28 -8.32
N ILE A 10 21.25 -16.13 -8.05
CA ILE A 10 20.05 -15.67 -8.74
C ILE A 10 20.37 -15.26 -10.18
N LEU A 11 21.43 -14.47 -10.39
CA LEU A 11 21.72 -13.88 -11.70
C LEU A 11 22.57 -14.80 -12.59
N ASN A 12 23.58 -15.47 -12.02
CA ASN A 12 24.56 -16.22 -12.82
C ASN A 12 24.25 -17.72 -12.91
N ILE A 13 23.60 -18.31 -11.90
CA ILE A 13 23.26 -19.75 -11.91
C ILE A 13 21.82 -19.97 -12.36
N CYS A 14 20.87 -19.25 -11.77
CA CYS A 14 19.44 -19.38 -12.12
C CYS A 14 19.06 -18.59 -13.38
N HIS A 15 19.92 -17.68 -13.84
CA HIS A 15 19.65 -16.77 -14.96
C HIS A 15 18.34 -15.98 -14.80
N ALA A 16 17.98 -15.65 -13.56
CA ALA A 16 16.76 -14.89 -13.28
C ALA A 16 16.90 -13.47 -13.82
N LYS A 17 15.86 -12.99 -14.49
CA LYS A 17 15.83 -11.62 -15.00
C LYS A 17 15.54 -10.62 -13.87
N THR A 18 16.20 -9.46 -13.92
CA THR A 18 15.97 -8.36 -12.98
C THR A 18 14.85 -7.44 -13.49
N GLU A 19 13.66 -8.00 -13.73
CA GLU A 19 12.49 -7.28 -14.26
C GLU A 19 11.56 -6.78 -13.14
N TRP A 20 11.89 -7.04 -11.86
CA TRP A 20 11.06 -6.57 -10.75
C TRP A 20 11.25 -5.07 -10.52
N ASN A 21 10.27 -4.29 -10.94
CA ASN A 21 10.19 -2.85 -10.74
C ASN A 21 8.95 -2.49 -9.92
N ILE A 22 9.12 -1.62 -8.93
CA ILE A 22 8.04 -1.19 -8.05
C ILE A 22 6.92 -0.44 -8.81
N ASP A 23 7.24 0.32 -9.85
CA ASP A 23 6.25 1.08 -10.64
C ASP A 23 5.29 0.15 -11.40
N ASP A 24 5.84 -0.94 -11.96
CA ASP A 24 5.06 -1.97 -12.63
C ASP A 24 4.16 -2.71 -11.64
N VAL A 25 4.69 -3.03 -10.44
CA VAL A 25 3.93 -3.66 -9.37
C VAL A 25 2.77 -2.77 -8.91
N ILE A 26 3.00 -1.47 -8.72
CA ILE A 26 1.94 -0.52 -8.33
C ILE A 26 0.85 -0.49 -9.41
N SER A 27 1.24 -0.36 -10.68
CA SER A 27 0.32 -0.30 -11.82
C SER A 27 -0.52 -1.57 -11.93
N GLN A 28 0.12 -2.73 -11.81
CA GLN A 28 -0.54 -4.03 -11.82
C GLN A 28 -1.51 -4.17 -10.64
N ARG A 29 -1.11 -3.78 -9.42
CA ARG A 29 -1.99 -3.88 -8.25
C ARG A 29 -3.19 -2.97 -8.33
N ILE A 30 -3.04 -1.75 -8.86
CA ILE A 30 -4.16 -0.85 -9.12
C ILE A 30 -5.15 -1.48 -10.10
N HIS A 31 -4.65 -2.11 -11.17
CA HIS A 31 -5.49 -2.82 -12.13
C HIS A 31 -6.21 -4.01 -11.49
N ASP A 32 -5.48 -4.88 -10.78
CA ASP A 32 -6.05 -6.04 -10.08
C ASP A 32 -7.18 -5.64 -9.11
N ILE A 33 -6.98 -4.54 -8.37
CA ILE A 33 -7.99 -4.00 -7.46
C ILE A 33 -9.22 -3.53 -8.24
N LYS A 34 -9.05 -2.76 -9.32
CA LYS A 34 -10.16 -2.27 -10.15
C LYS A 34 -10.99 -3.42 -10.71
N GLU A 35 -10.34 -4.44 -11.27
CA GLU A 35 -11.01 -5.61 -11.84
C GLU A 35 -11.77 -6.43 -10.78
N LYS A 36 -11.20 -6.54 -9.57
CA LYS A 36 -11.80 -7.31 -8.48
C LYS A 36 -12.97 -6.59 -7.83
N VAL A 37 -12.84 -5.29 -7.57
CA VAL A 37 -13.84 -4.48 -6.84
C VAL A 37 -14.94 -3.97 -7.77
N LYS A 38 -14.60 -3.64 -9.03
CA LYS A 38 -15.53 -3.07 -10.02
C LYS A 38 -16.20 -1.82 -9.47
N ASN A 39 -17.51 -1.88 -9.21
CA ASN A 39 -18.32 -0.77 -8.73
C ASN A 39 -18.72 -0.90 -7.25
N ASP A 40 -18.22 -1.92 -6.56
CA ASP A 40 -18.54 -2.13 -5.15
C ASP A 40 -17.83 -1.10 -4.28
N LYS A 41 -18.40 -0.84 -3.10
CA LYS A 41 -17.78 0.01 -2.08
C LYS A 41 -16.88 -0.81 -1.17
N VAL A 42 -15.75 -0.24 -0.79
CA VAL A 42 -14.76 -0.86 0.10
C VAL A 42 -14.62 -0.05 1.37
N LEU A 43 -14.70 -0.74 2.51
CA LEU A 43 -14.43 -0.18 3.83
C LEU A 43 -13.03 -0.61 4.28
N LEU A 44 -12.19 0.34 4.69
CA LEU A 44 -10.85 0.08 5.22
C LEU A 44 -10.73 0.61 6.64
N GLY A 45 -10.31 -0.24 7.57
CA GLY A 45 -9.85 0.19 8.89
C GLY A 45 -8.44 0.77 8.81
N LEU A 46 -8.29 2.06 9.09
CA LEU A 46 -7.01 2.73 9.25
C LEU A 46 -6.53 2.60 10.69
N SER A 47 -5.36 1.98 10.88
CA SER A 47 -4.73 1.87 12.19
C SER A 47 -3.68 2.94 12.44
N GLY A 48 -3.27 3.69 11.40
CA GLY A 48 -2.15 4.62 11.44
C GLY A 48 -0.79 3.99 11.12
N GLY A 49 -0.73 2.66 11.01
CA GLY A 49 0.48 1.95 10.59
C GLY A 49 0.75 2.02 9.08
N VAL A 50 2.03 1.87 8.70
CA VAL A 50 2.51 1.97 7.30
C VAL A 50 1.73 1.05 6.35
N ASP A 51 1.45 -0.19 6.74
CA ASP A 51 0.76 -1.16 5.89
C ASP A 51 -0.66 -0.70 5.54
N SER A 52 -1.42 -0.21 6.54
CA SER A 52 -2.76 0.32 6.34
C SER A 52 -2.75 1.59 5.47
N SER A 53 -1.69 2.40 5.59
CA SER A 53 -1.52 3.62 4.79
C SER A 53 -1.18 3.37 3.33
N VAL A 54 -0.29 2.42 3.06
CA VAL A 54 0.01 1.99 1.69
C VAL A 54 -1.23 1.34 1.06
N THR A 55 -1.93 0.50 1.82
CA THR A 55 -3.17 -0.15 1.36
C THR A 55 -4.23 0.89 0.99
N ALA A 56 -4.47 1.88 1.86
CA ALA A 56 -5.41 2.95 1.60
C ALA A 56 -5.04 3.76 0.37
N THR A 57 -3.75 4.05 0.16
CA THR A 57 -3.27 4.81 -0.99
C THR A 57 -3.48 4.04 -2.29
N LEU A 58 -3.17 2.74 -2.31
CA LEU A 58 -3.40 1.89 -3.48
C LEU A 58 -4.90 1.75 -3.80
N LEU A 59 -5.72 1.52 -2.78
CA LEU A 59 -7.18 1.46 -2.94
C LEU A 59 -7.74 2.80 -3.44
N HIS A 60 -7.31 3.93 -2.88
CA HIS A 60 -7.78 5.24 -3.30
C HIS A 60 -7.42 5.52 -4.77
N LYS A 61 -6.18 5.22 -5.19
CA LYS A 61 -5.76 5.31 -6.60
C LYS A 61 -6.56 4.39 -7.53
N ALA A 62 -7.01 3.25 -7.02
CA ALA A 62 -7.76 2.27 -7.81
C ALA A 62 -9.26 2.62 -7.92
N ILE A 63 -9.92 2.94 -6.81
CA ILE A 63 -11.39 2.99 -6.73
C ILE A 63 -11.94 4.32 -6.20
N GLY A 64 -11.07 5.26 -5.82
CA GLY A 64 -11.42 6.63 -5.45
C GLY A 64 -12.58 6.72 -4.48
N LYS A 65 -13.71 7.29 -4.94
CA LYS A 65 -14.92 7.55 -4.14
C LYS A 65 -15.61 6.28 -3.61
N ASN A 66 -15.27 5.10 -4.14
CA ASN A 66 -15.80 3.83 -3.63
C ASN A 66 -15.05 3.34 -2.39
N LEU A 67 -13.93 3.97 -2.01
CA LEU A 67 -13.22 3.70 -0.76
C LEU A 67 -13.78 4.56 0.37
N THR A 68 -14.06 3.95 1.52
CA THR A 68 -14.33 4.63 2.79
C THR A 68 -13.34 4.15 3.82
N CYS A 69 -12.56 5.06 4.38
CA CYS A 69 -11.61 4.76 5.45
C CYS A 69 -12.21 5.10 6.81
N VAL A 70 -12.03 4.21 7.79
CA VAL A 70 -12.44 4.40 9.18
C VAL A 70 -11.20 4.34 10.06
N PHE A 71 -10.90 5.45 10.70
CA PHE A 71 -9.86 5.52 11.73
C PHE A 71 -10.50 5.48 13.11
N VAL A 72 -9.97 4.66 14.01
CA VAL A 72 -10.46 4.52 15.39
C VAL A 72 -9.34 4.88 16.35
N ASP A 73 -9.49 6.02 17.02
CA ASP A 73 -8.69 6.34 18.20
C ASP A 73 -9.30 5.64 19.41
N ASN A 74 -8.55 4.71 19.99
CA ASN A 74 -8.94 3.93 21.16
C ASN A 74 -8.42 4.52 22.48
N GLY A 75 -7.76 5.68 22.43
CA GLY A 75 -7.14 6.33 23.58
C GLY A 75 -5.77 5.76 23.99
N LEU A 76 -5.20 4.85 23.22
CA LEU A 76 -3.91 4.19 23.48
C LEU A 76 -2.84 4.49 22.41
N LEU A 77 -3.11 5.45 21.53
CA LEU A 77 -2.17 5.87 20.50
C LEU A 77 -1.04 6.73 21.10
N ARG A 78 0.07 6.85 20.36
CA ARG A 78 1.15 7.75 20.78
C ARG A 78 0.71 9.20 20.65
N LYS A 79 1.36 10.07 21.44
CA LYS A 79 1.12 11.51 21.41
C LYS A 79 1.29 12.04 19.97
N GLY A 80 0.23 12.65 19.42
CA GLY A 80 0.21 13.24 18.08
C GLY A 80 -0.15 12.27 16.95
N GLU A 81 -0.25 10.97 17.22
CA GLU A 81 -0.42 9.96 16.17
C GLU A 81 -1.79 10.05 15.49
N ALA A 82 -2.85 10.38 16.23
CA ALA A 82 -4.17 10.58 15.65
C ALA A 82 -4.21 11.79 14.70
N GLU A 83 -3.61 12.90 15.10
CA GLU A 83 -3.52 14.11 14.29
C GLU A 83 -2.69 13.87 13.02
N ASP A 84 -1.53 13.25 13.14
CA ASP A 84 -0.63 12.96 12.02
C ASP A 84 -1.30 12.07 10.96
N VAL A 85 -2.00 11.02 11.43
CA VAL A 85 -2.76 10.14 10.55
C VAL A 85 -3.86 10.93 9.85
N MET A 86 -4.71 11.62 10.59
CA MET A 86 -5.82 12.37 9.99
C MET A 86 -5.36 13.45 9.01
N GLN A 87 -4.26 14.14 9.30
CA GLN A 87 -3.66 15.14 8.40
C GLN A 87 -3.16 14.48 7.11
N THR A 88 -2.37 13.41 7.22
CA THR A 88 -1.83 12.68 6.07
C THR A 88 -2.94 12.22 5.13
N PHE A 89 -4.03 11.67 5.67
CA PHE A 89 -5.13 11.18 4.85
C PHE A 89 -5.98 12.30 4.25
N LYS A 90 -6.18 13.39 4.99
CA LYS A 90 -6.95 14.54 4.50
C LYS A 90 -6.21 15.29 3.40
N GLU A 91 -4.89 15.39 3.45
CA GLU A 91 -4.09 16.08 2.42
C GLU A 91 -3.89 15.23 1.16
N ASN A 92 -3.74 13.91 1.30
CA ASN A 92 -3.35 13.03 0.19
C ASN A 92 -4.51 12.26 -0.46
N MET A 93 -5.71 12.26 0.13
CA MET A 93 -6.86 11.47 -0.34
C MET A 93 -8.19 12.24 -0.40
N SER A 94 -8.16 13.56 -0.25
CA SER A 94 -9.34 14.44 -0.43
C SER A 94 -9.71 14.63 -1.90
#